data_AF-A0A0J5VJH9-F1
#
_entry.id   AF-A0A0J5VJH9-F1
#
_cell.length_a   1.000
_cell.length_b   1.000
_cell.length_c   1.000
_cell.angle_alpha   90.00
_cell.angle_beta   90.00
_cell.angle_gamma   90.00
#
_symmetry.space_group_name_H-M   'P 1'
#
loop_
_entity.id
_entity.type
_entity.pdbx_description
1 polymer ?
#
loop_
_entity_poly.entity_id
_entity_poly.type
_entity_poly.pdbx_seq_one_letter_code
_entity_poly.pdbx_strand_id
1 'polypeptide(L)'
;MFKKFLPNDVQKYLLMSKRQRAHEIQLTIWFMPFLYICLSLLLVACTLFLDLKVELSQYVPKLFSMDASVTRTLVSTLIGGVLTLSAFTLNSLLVVLTTFSGQFSPRMLLNFISDKKTQHALGIFNGSFVFVLFIFLFIGSSKKEMFTAAPVLTVIVAFIAAITFIFFINHASTWMQVHNITYNMKKVSEVMINQTLKKDLECHRTKDDHPRFELDESKCLNVKAKASGYVQLIDFHSMIEKAREDGIIVRLHFKIGDFVLCGNDLICLYGADEEKVDQEQYLALIEIGHKETEIQDLQMGMHKLAEVAIKSLGNDDPKTASNTIHQITDLMLTINHHLSFSPYLIDDDDDVRVILEIEDFDYYLYRGFGYVRHYARGNHLIITDIVKALSRLSETLPRERHQCLWDFAANTIDHIEEAVIYELDKTFLLTELKILAKITGHMEEYRHIHQKFYPDANRNV
;
A
#
# COMPACT_ATOMS: atom_id res chain seq x y z
N MET A 1 -8.95 31.88 -14.69
CA MET A 1 -8.03 32.16 -15.82
C MET A 1 -6.64 31.53 -15.66
N PHE A 2 -6.06 31.45 -14.45
CA PHE A 2 -4.75 30.82 -14.20
C PHE A 2 -4.66 29.30 -14.42
N LYS A 3 -5.76 28.54 -14.29
CA LYS A 3 -5.75 27.07 -14.44
C LYS A 3 -5.26 26.60 -15.82
N LYS A 4 -5.57 27.32 -16.91
CA LYS A 4 -5.22 26.92 -18.30
C LYS A 4 -3.72 26.96 -18.64
N PHE A 5 -2.90 27.63 -17.84
CA PHE A 5 -1.44 27.70 -18.07
C PHE A 5 -0.64 26.66 -17.28
N LEU A 6 -1.29 25.92 -16.39
CA LEU A 6 -0.65 24.84 -15.65
C LEU A 6 -0.56 23.59 -16.54
N PRO A 7 0.58 22.85 -16.51
CA PRO A 7 0.69 21.55 -17.14
C PRO A 7 -0.46 20.64 -16.72
N ASN A 8 -0.93 19.76 -17.61
CA ASN A 8 -2.06 18.87 -17.34
C ASN A 8 -1.87 18.06 -16.03
N ASP A 9 -0.62 17.68 -15.72
CA ASP A 9 -0.28 16.99 -14.48
C ASP A 9 -0.55 17.83 -13.22
N VAL A 10 -0.38 19.15 -13.27
CA VAL A 10 -0.63 20.05 -12.13
C VAL A 10 -2.10 20.43 -12.03
N GLN A 11 -2.81 20.55 -13.16
CA GLN A 11 -4.27 20.68 -13.14
C GLN A 11 -4.93 19.47 -12.48
N LYS A 12 -4.38 18.26 -12.70
CA LYS A 12 -4.84 17.02 -12.07
C LYS A 12 -4.83 17.14 -10.54
N TYR A 13 -3.73 17.61 -9.93
CA TYR A 13 -3.64 17.81 -8.46
C TYR A 13 -4.62 18.83 -7.89
N LEU A 14 -5.12 19.77 -8.71
CA LEU A 14 -6.12 20.75 -8.30
C LEU A 14 -7.56 20.21 -8.36
N LEU A 15 -7.78 19.09 -9.06
CA LEU A 15 -9.05 18.39 -9.16
C LEU A 15 -9.16 17.21 -8.18
N MET A 16 -8.03 16.70 -7.69
CA MET A 16 -7.98 15.63 -6.68
C MET A 16 -8.60 16.05 -5.34
N SER A 17 -9.24 15.09 -4.66
CA SER A 17 -9.68 15.27 -3.28
C SER A 17 -8.50 15.55 -2.34
N LYS A 18 -8.74 16.19 -1.19
CA LYS A 18 -7.66 16.49 -0.21
C LYS A 18 -6.88 15.23 0.20
N ARG A 19 -7.57 14.09 0.33
CA ARG A 19 -6.99 12.81 0.72
C ARG A 19 -6.09 12.24 -0.38
N GLN A 20 -6.59 12.21 -1.62
CA GLN A 20 -5.82 11.72 -2.75
C GLN A 20 -4.62 12.62 -3.05
N ARG A 21 -4.78 13.94 -2.98
CA ARG A 21 -3.65 14.86 -3.14
C ARG A 21 -2.58 14.64 -2.08
N ALA A 22 -2.98 14.46 -0.81
CA ALA A 22 -2.02 14.15 0.25
C ALA A 22 -1.31 12.81 0.00
N HIS A 23 -2.05 11.79 -0.47
CA HIS A 23 -1.49 10.48 -0.82
C HIS A 23 -0.53 10.55 -2.02
N GLU A 24 -0.93 11.14 -3.14
CA GLU A 24 -0.10 11.31 -4.35
C GLU A 24 1.14 12.18 -4.06
N ILE A 25 1.02 13.24 -3.24
CA ILE A 25 2.20 14.01 -2.80
C ILE A 25 3.14 13.14 -1.97
N GLN A 26 2.63 12.30 -1.06
CA GLN A 26 3.47 11.37 -0.29
C GLN A 26 4.14 10.31 -1.18
N LEU A 27 3.50 9.91 -2.27
CA LEU A 27 4.05 8.98 -3.26
C LEU A 27 5.12 9.64 -4.16
N THR A 28 5.16 10.98 -4.25
CA THR A 28 6.14 11.67 -5.08
C THR A 28 7.51 11.76 -4.40
N ILE A 29 8.55 11.33 -5.13
CA ILE A 29 9.95 11.34 -4.66
C ILE A 29 10.47 12.76 -4.45
N TRP A 30 9.83 13.75 -5.05
CA TRP A 30 10.39 15.10 -5.23
C TRP A 30 10.01 16.08 -4.13
N PHE A 31 8.93 15.80 -3.38
CA PHE A 31 8.40 16.76 -2.40
C PHE A 31 9.39 17.05 -1.27
N MET A 32 9.91 16.00 -0.61
CA MET A 32 10.89 16.17 0.47
C MET A 32 12.21 16.76 -0.04
N PRO A 33 12.83 16.26 -1.13
CA PRO A 33 14.03 16.89 -1.70
C PRO A 33 13.86 18.37 -2.01
N PHE A 34 12.72 18.77 -2.57
CA PHE A 34 12.43 20.18 -2.81
C PHE A 34 12.44 21.01 -1.52
N LEU A 35 11.82 20.52 -0.44
CA LEU A 35 11.83 21.17 0.85
C LEU A 35 13.25 21.34 1.41
N TYR A 36 14.10 20.31 1.30
CA TYR A 36 15.50 20.39 1.73
C TYR A 36 16.34 21.32 0.86
N ILE A 37 16.06 21.42 -0.44
CA ILE A 37 16.70 22.41 -1.33
C ILE A 37 16.34 23.83 -0.89
N CYS A 38 15.05 24.10 -0.64
CA CYS A 38 14.61 25.41 -0.12
C CYS A 38 15.27 25.73 1.23
N LEU A 39 15.32 24.77 2.15
CA LEU A 39 15.99 24.92 3.44
C LEU A 39 17.49 25.17 3.27
N SER A 40 18.13 24.49 2.33
CA SER A 40 19.54 24.70 1.98
C SER A 40 19.79 26.11 1.46
N LEU A 41 18.95 26.64 0.57
CA LEU A 41 19.08 28.01 0.08
C LEU A 41 18.94 29.04 1.20
N LEU A 42 18.03 28.81 2.15
CA LEU A 42 17.92 29.63 3.35
C LEU A 42 19.19 29.54 4.20
N LEU A 43 19.73 28.32 4.38
CA LEU A 43 20.98 28.10 5.11
C LEU A 43 22.17 28.79 4.44
N VAL A 44 22.25 28.78 3.10
CA VAL A 44 23.25 29.54 2.33
C VAL A 44 23.11 31.03 2.61
N ALA A 45 21.89 31.58 2.52
CA ALA A 45 21.65 33.00 2.78
C ALA A 45 22.06 33.40 4.20
N CYS A 46 21.70 32.59 5.21
CA CYS A 46 22.12 32.79 6.59
C CYS A 46 23.64 32.73 6.75
N THR A 47 24.29 31.72 6.15
CA THR A 47 25.75 31.54 6.20
C THR A 47 26.47 32.76 5.62
N LEU A 48 26.05 33.20 4.43
CA LEU A 48 26.63 34.36 3.77
C LEU A 48 26.31 35.66 4.52
N PHE A 49 25.14 35.79 5.14
CA PHE A 49 24.83 36.95 5.98
C PHE A 49 25.76 37.04 7.19
N LEU A 50 26.02 35.92 7.87
CA LEU A 50 26.94 35.88 9.01
C LEU A 50 28.37 36.25 8.61
N ASP A 51 28.87 35.74 7.49
CA ASP A 51 30.22 36.07 7.03
C ASP A 51 30.32 37.46 6.41
N LEU A 52 29.37 37.89 5.57
CA LEU A 52 29.49 39.13 4.79
C LEU A 52 28.93 40.38 5.49
N LYS A 53 27.91 40.24 6.35
CA LYS A 53 27.27 41.38 7.03
C LYS A 53 27.63 41.48 8.50
N VAL A 54 27.60 40.37 9.23
CA VAL A 54 27.92 40.35 10.67
C VAL A 54 29.44 40.31 10.91
N GLU A 55 30.20 39.85 9.92
CA GLU A 55 31.66 39.68 10.00
C GLU A 55 32.07 38.76 11.16
N LEU A 56 31.44 37.59 11.22
CA LEU A 56 31.58 36.62 12.30
C LEU A 56 33.05 36.30 12.69
N SER A 57 33.98 36.42 11.73
CA SER A 57 35.43 36.29 11.96
C SER A 57 36.00 37.23 13.03
N GLN A 58 35.34 38.34 13.36
CA GLN A 58 35.79 39.27 14.41
C GLN A 58 35.37 38.83 15.81
N TYR A 59 34.33 38.00 15.93
CA TYR A 59 33.71 37.62 17.21
C TYR A 59 34.05 36.20 17.66
N VAL A 60 34.67 35.39 16.79
CA VAL A 60 34.93 33.97 17.00
C VAL A 60 36.44 33.72 17.08
N PRO A 61 36.92 32.73 17.86
CA PRO A 61 38.34 32.39 17.91
C PRO A 61 38.92 32.11 16.52
N LYS A 62 40.16 32.59 16.27
CA LYS A 62 40.88 32.45 14.99
C LYS A 62 40.99 31.01 14.47
N LEU A 63 40.85 30.00 15.33
CA LEU A 63 40.84 28.59 14.95
C LEU A 63 39.73 28.25 13.93
N PHE A 64 38.59 28.96 13.97
CA PHE A 64 37.45 28.72 13.08
C PHE A 64 37.43 29.63 11.84
N SER A 65 38.29 30.65 11.80
CA SER A 65 38.40 31.56 10.67
C SER A 65 39.44 31.03 9.68
N MET A 66 39.03 30.90 8.43
CA MET A 66 39.89 30.41 7.34
C MET A 66 39.98 31.46 6.24
N ASP A 67 41.13 31.49 5.58
CA ASP A 67 41.32 32.31 4.38
C ASP A 67 40.37 31.86 3.27
N ALA A 68 40.01 32.79 2.38
CA ALA A 68 39.12 32.54 1.25
C ALA A 68 39.65 31.43 0.34
N SER A 69 40.97 31.35 0.13
CA SER A 69 41.63 30.30 -0.66
C SER A 69 41.45 28.92 -0.03
N VAL A 70 41.76 28.79 1.26
CA VAL A 70 41.61 27.54 2.03
C VAL A 70 40.15 27.11 2.08
N THR A 71 39.24 28.05 2.35
CA THR A 71 37.80 27.80 2.36
C THR A 71 37.34 27.30 0.99
N ARG A 72 37.76 27.94 -0.10
CA ARG A 72 37.38 27.53 -1.46
C ARG A 72 37.88 26.12 -1.78
N THR A 73 39.12 25.79 -1.43
CA THR A 73 39.68 24.44 -1.63
C THR A 73 38.96 23.38 -0.79
N LEU A 74 38.64 23.69 0.47
CA LEU A 74 37.86 22.81 1.34
C LEU A 74 36.47 22.56 0.75
N VAL A 75 35.75 23.63 0.39
CA VAL A 75 34.40 23.55 -0.17
C VAL A 75 34.45 22.77 -1.49
N SER A 76 35.38 23.07 -2.41
CA SER A 76 35.47 22.35 -3.70
C SER A 76 35.75 20.86 -3.54
N THR A 77 36.57 20.49 -2.56
CA THR A 77 36.86 19.08 -2.24
C THR A 77 35.60 18.38 -1.73
N LEU A 78 34.84 19.06 -0.85
CA LEU A 78 33.59 18.53 -0.32
C LEU A 78 32.46 18.48 -1.36
N ILE A 79 32.45 19.36 -2.37
CA ILE A 79 31.48 19.26 -3.50
C ILE A 79 31.60 17.89 -4.15
N GLY A 80 32.83 17.46 -4.49
CA GLY A 80 33.06 16.16 -5.12
C GLY A 80 32.61 14.99 -4.24
N GLY A 81 32.92 15.06 -2.94
CA GLY A 81 32.48 14.05 -1.96
C GLY A 81 30.96 13.96 -1.84
N VAL A 82 30.28 15.09 -1.64
CA VAL A 82 28.82 15.15 -1.50
C VAL A 82 28.12 14.75 -2.80
N LEU A 83 28.63 15.18 -3.96
CA LEU A 83 28.10 14.76 -5.26
C LEU A 83 28.22 13.23 -5.45
N THR A 84 29.33 12.65 -5.03
CA THR A 84 29.55 11.19 -5.09
C THR A 84 28.55 10.45 -4.20
N LEU A 85 28.33 10.92 -2.96
CA LEU A 85 27.32 10.34 -2.06
C LEU A 85 25.90 10.44 -2.65
N SER A 86 25.56 11.57 -3.25
CA SER A 86 24.27 11.76 -3.94
C SER A 86 24.12 10.79 -5.12
N ALA A 87 25.14 10.67 -5.97
CA ALA A 87 25.13 9.75 -7.10
C ALA A 87 25.02 8.29 -6.65
N PHE A 88 25.76 7.90 -5.61
CA PHE A 88 25.70 6.54 -5.07
C PHE A 88 24.33 6.24 -4.46
N THR A 89 23.71 7.21 -3.80
CA THR A 89 22.34 7.06 -3.25
C THR A 89 21.32 6.86 -4.37
N LEU A 90 21.37 7.68 -5.43
CA LEU A 90 20.49 7.52 -6.59
C LEU A 90 20.69 6.16 -7.28
N ASN A 91 21.95 5.72 -7.43
CA ASN A 91 22.26 4.41 -7.99
C ASN A 91 21.74 3.27 -7.09
N SER A 92 21.95 3.37 -5.77
CA SER A 92 21.40 2.40 -4.82
C SER A 92 19.87 2.35 -4.87
N LEU A 93 19.19 3.49 -5.04
CA LEU A 93 17.74 3.53 -5.23
C LEU A 93 17.32 2.80 -6.51
N LEU A 94 18.06 3.00 -7.61
CA LEU A 94 17.82 2.29 -8.87
C LEU A 94 18.07 0.79 -8.74
N VAL A 95 19.12 0.37 -8.02
CA VAL A 95 19.41 -1.05 -7.76
C VAL A 95 18.30 -1.69 -6.92
N VAL A 96 17.81 -0.99 -5.88
CA VAL A 96 16.66 -1.46 -5.11
C VAL A 96 15.43 -1.56 -6.02
N LEU A 97 15.15 -0.54 -6.83
CA LEU A 97 14.05 -0.50 -7.79
C LEU A 97 14.09 -1.69 -8.77
N THR A 98 15.23 -1.95 -9.40
CA THR A 98 15.36 -3.00 -10.42
C THR A 98 15.29 -4.38 -9.79
N THR A 99 15.94 -4.59 -8.65
CA THR A 99 15.90 -5.86 -7.91
C THR A 99 14.47 -6.16 -7.44
N PHE A 100 13.75 -5.18 -6.91
CA PHE A 100 12.37 -5.36 -6.47
C PHE A 100 11.40 -5.60 -7.62
N SER A 101 11.51 -4.87 -8.72
CA SER A 101 10.65 -5.10 -9.89
C SER A 101 10.85 -6.50 -10.48
N GLY A 102 12.10 -6.99 -10.46
CA GLY A 102 12.47 -8.32 -10.94
C GLY A 102 12.06 -9.46 -10.02
N GLN A 103 12.36 -9.35 -8.72
CA GLN A 103 12.14 -10.44 -7.74
C GLN A 103 10.75 -10.37 -7.08
N PHE A 104 10.14 -9.19 -7.01
CA PHE A 104 8.88 -8.92 -6.32
C PHE A 104 7.92 -8.08 -7.18
N SER A 105 6.76 -7.69 -6.63
CA SER A 105 5.78 -6.87 -7.37
C SER A 105 6.28 -5.43 -7.56
N PRO A 106 6.19 -4.84 -8.77
CA PRO A 106 6.44 -3.42 -8.98
C PRO A 106 5.55 -2.52 -8.11
N ARG A 107 4.40 -3.02 -7.66
CA ARG A 107 3.48 -2.29 -6.76
C ARG A 107 4.04 -2.16 -5.33
N MET A 108 5.10 -2.90 -4.98
CA MET A 108 5.79 -2.79 -3.68
C MET A 108 6.82 -1.65 -3.65
N LEU A 109 7.28 -1.23 -4.83
CA LEU A 109 8.20 -0.12 -4.99
C LEU A 109 7.67 1.18 -4.36
N LEU A 110 6.37 1.43 -4.55
CA LEU A 110 5.73 2.65 -4.07
C LEU A 110 5.89 2.79 -2.56
N ASN A 111 5.89 1.69 -1.81
CA ASN A 111 6.06 1.70 -0.36
C ASN A 111 7.51 2.06 0.06
N PHE A 112 8.53 1.65 -0.71
CA PHE A 112 9.92 2.00 -0.41
C PHE A 112 10.21 3.47 -0.69
N ILE A 113 9.73 3.92 -1.85
CA ILE A 113 9.94 5.29 -2.32
C ILE A 113 9.12 6.30 -1.48
N SER A 114 7.95 5.90 -1.00
CA SER A 114 7.12 6.71 -0.09
C SER A 114 7.55 6.61 1.38
N ASP A 115 8.54 5.76 1.70
CA ASP A 115 9.08 5.69 3.06
C ASP A 115 9.70 7.04 3.45
N LYS A 116 9.26 7.59 4.59
CA LYS A 116 9.71 8.89 5.08
C LYS A 116 11.22 8.93 5.27
N LYS A 117 11.84 7.86 5.77
CA LYS A 117 13.30 7.80 6.02
C LYS A 117 14.07 7.88 4.70
N THR A 118 13.60 7.17 3.67
CA THR A 118 14.14 7.26 2.30
C THR A 118 14.03 8.68 1.76
N GLN A 119 12.86 9.32 1.88
CA GLN A 119 12.64 10.68 1.38
C GLN A 119 13.48 11.73 2.12
N HIS A 120 13.63 11.62 3.44
CA HIS A 120 14.50 12.50 4.22
C HIS A 120 15.97 12.33 3.84
N ALA A 121 16.45 11.08 3.64
CA ALA A 121 17.82 10.84 3.20
C ALA A 121 18.08 11.48 1.83
N LEU A 122 17.21 11.24 0.84
CA LEU A 122 17.29 11.86 -0.48
C LEU A 122 17.27 13.39 -0.39
N GLY A 123 16.46 13.96 0.49
CA GLY A 123 16.43 15.40 0.71
C GLY A 123 17.71 15.94 1.31
N ILE A 124 18.28 15.29 2.33
CA ILE A 124 19.55 15.69 2.93
C ILE A 124 20.67 15.68 1.88
N PHE A 125 20.77 14.66 1.02
CA PHE A 125 21.82 14.62 -0.02
C PHE A 125 21.68 15.75 -1.04
N ASN A 126 20.47 15.95 -1.60
CA ASN A 126 20.22 17.01 -2.57
C ASN A 126 20.40 18.40 -1.95
N GLY A 127 19.88 18.61 -0.73
CA GLY A 127 20.06 19.85 0.01
C GLY A 127 21.53 20.13 0.32
N SER A 128 22.28 19.13 0.79
CA SER A 128 23.72 19.27 1.05
C SER A 128 24.48 19.62 -0.22
N PHE A 129 24.18 18.97 -1.34
CA PHE A 129 24.81 19.26 -2.62
C PHE A 129 24.56 20.71 -3.05
N VAL A 130 23.31 21.17 -3.00
CA VAL A 130 22.94 22.56 -3.30
C VAL A 130 23.67 23.53 -2.36
N PHE A 131 23.71 23.24 -1.05
CA PHE A 131 24.38 24.09 -0.07
C PHE A 131 25.85 24.31 -0.44
N VAL A 132 26.62 23.22 -0.62
CA VAL A 132 28.06 23.29 -0.90
C VAL A 132 28.31 23.96 -2.27
N LEU A 133 27.49 23.68 -3.28
CA LEU A 133 27.59 24.29 -4.60
C LEU A 133 27.39 25.82 -4.57
N PHE A 134 26.36 26.29 -3.89
CA PHE A 134 26.08 27.72 -3.80
C PHE A 134 27.11 28.45 -2.92
N ILE A 135 27.55 27.86 -1.80
CA ILE A 135 28.64 28.41 -1.00
C ILE A 135 29.92 28.55 -1.84
N PHE A 136 30.26 27.54 -2.65
CA PHE A 136 31.40 27.62 -3.57
C PHE A 136 31.29 28.75 -4.59
N LEU A 137 30.12 28.89 -5.23
CA LEU A 137 29.84 29.94 -6.20
C LEU A 137 30.02 31.34 -5.61
N PHE A 138 29.50 31.56 -4.40
CA PHE A 138 29.55 32.86 -3.74
C PHE A 138 30.93 33.20 -3.16
N ILE A 139 31.65 32.23 -2.59
CA ILE A 139 33.04 32.45 -2.14
C ILE A 139 33.91 32.86 -3.33
N GLY A 140 33.74 32.20 -4.49
CA GLY A 140 34.49 32.53 -5.71
C GLY A 140 34.25 33.94 -6.25
N SER A 141 33.14 34.58 -5.85
CA SER A 141 32.74 35.91 -6.32
C SER A 141 32.95 37.01 -5.27
N SER A 142 33.39 36.66 -4.06
CA SER A 142 33.55 37.59 -2.94
C SER A 142 34.94 38.24 -2.92
N LYS A 143 35.02 39.50 -2.47
CA LYS A 143 36.29 40.21 -2.20
C LYS A 143 36.79 40.01 -0.75
N LYS A 144 36.05 39.26 0.08
CA LYS A 144 36.38 39.07 1.49
C LYS A 144 37.54 38.08 1.64
N GLU A 145 38.48 38.40 2.52
CA GLU A 145 39.69 37.60 2.71
C GLU A 145 39.49 36.43 3.70
N MET A 146 38.64 36.60 4.72
CA MET A 146 38.39 35.59 5.75
C MET A 146 36.91 35.21 5.87
N PHE A 147 36.66 33.91 6.01
CA PHE A 147 35.34 33.31 6.24
C PHE A 147 35.37 32.45 7.49
N THR A 148 34.24 32.35 8.20
CA THR A 148 34.12 31.53 9.42
C THR A 148 32.88 30.64 9.36
N ALA A 149 31.72 31.20 9.03
CA ALA A 149 30.48 30.42 8.96
C ALA A 149 30.51 29.43 7.78
N ALA A 150 30.96 29.88 6.60
CA ALA A 150 31.00 29.05 5.40
C ALA A 150 31.84 27.76 5.53
N PRO A 151 33.13 27.78 5.94
CA PRO A 151 33.90 26.54 6.08
C PRO A 151 33.30 25.61 7.15
N VAL A 152 32.92 26.15 8.31
CA VAL A 152 32.39 25.35 9.43
C VAL A 152 31.07 24.68 9.06
N LEU A 153 30.11 25.43 8.52
CA LEU A 153 28.82 24.86 8.12
C LEU A 153 28.96 23.89 6.95
N THR A 154 29.90 24.11 6.03
CA THR A 154 30.20 23.15 4.96
C THR A 154 30.68 21.81 5.51
N VAL A 155 31.60 21.82 6.49
CA VAL A 155 32.07 20.60 7.14
C VAL A 155 30.93 19.90 7.88
N ILE A 156 30.10 20.64 8.62
CA ILE A 156 28.94 20.09 9.34
C ILE A 156 27.95 19.44 8.36
N VAL A 157 27.58 20.14 7.28
CA VAL A 157 26.67 19.62 6.25
C VAL A 157 27.24 18.37 5.58
N ALA A 158 28.53 18.37 5.22
CA ALA A 158 29.18 17.19 4.66
C ALA A 158 29.23 16.00 5.63
N PHE A 159 29.46 16.26 6.92
CA PHE A 159 29.46 15.23 7.95
C PHE A 159 28.06 14.64 8.18
N ILE A 160 27.02 15.49 8.21
CA ILE A 160 25.62 15.06 8.26
C ILE A 160 25.28 14.21 7.03
N ALA A 161 25.71 14.60 5.84
CA ALA A 161 25.52 13.81 4.63
C ALA A 161 26.22 12.44 4.75
N ALA A 162 27.44 12.37 5.24
CA ALA A 162 28.16 11.11 5.44
C ALA A 162 27.46 10.16 6.43
N ILE A 163 27.02 10.67 7.59
CA ILE A 163 26.23 9.87 8.56
C ILE A 163 24.91 9.40 7.95
N THR A 164 24.23 10.28 7.24
CA THR A 164 22.96 9.97 6.56
C THR A 164 23.16 8.88 5.51
N PHE A 165 24.31 8.85 4.84
CA PHE A 165 24.66 7.80 3.89
C PHE A 165 24.80 6.43 4.57
N ILE A 166 25.51 6.35 5.70
CA ILE A 166 25.62 5.10 6.47
C ILE A 166 24.23 4.63 6.93
N PHE A 167 23.41 5.56 7.44
CA PHE A 167 22.03 5.27 7.82
C PHE A 167 21.20 4.77 6.62
N PHE A 168 21.31 5.43 5.47
CA PHE A 168 20.59 5.08 4.26
C PHE A 168 20.95 3.68 3.77
N ILE A 169 22.23 3.31 3.78
CA ILE A 169 22.67 1.95 3.42
C ILE A 169 22.08 0.90 4.37
N ASN A 170 22.15 1.14 5.68
CA ASN A 170 21.54 0.23 6.64
C ASN A 170 20.02 0.12 6.47
N HIS A 171 19.36 1.26 6.23
CA HIS A 171 17.93 1.31 5.98
C HIS A 171 17.55 0.55 4.71
N ALA A 172 18.20 0.84 3.59
CA ALA A 172 17.97 0.17 2.30
C ALA A 172 18.23 -1.34 2.40
N SER A 173 19.32 -1.75 3.08
CA SER A 173 19.62 -3.17 3.31
C SER A 173 18.57 -3.87 4.17
N THR A 174 18.03 -3.20 5.19
CA THR A 174 16.96 -3.74 6.05
C THR A 174 15.64 -3.83 5.31
N TRP A 175 15.36 -2.84 4.45
CA TRP A 175 14.17 -2.80 3.60
C TRP A 175 14.17 -3.91 2.53
N MET A 176 15.36 -4.26 2.03
CA MET A 176 15.55 -5.35 1.07
C MET A 176 15.32 -6.75 1.67
N GLN A 177 15.26 -6.90 3.00
CA GLN A 177 14.95 -8.18 3.63
C GLN A 177 13.46 -8.52 3.48
N VAL A 178 13.18 -9.61 2.78
CA VAL A 178 11.84 -9.97 2.31
C VAL A 178 10.79 -10.10 3.42
N HIS A 179 11.21 -10.60 4.59
CA HIS A 179 10.34 -10.75 5.76
C HIS A 179 9.73 -9.42 6.23
N ASN A 180 10.50 -8.33 6.17
CA ASN A 180 10.00 -7.01 6.53
C ASN A 180 8.95 -6.53 5.51
N ILE A 181 9.06 -6.94 4.25
CA ILE A 181 8.20 -6.41 3.20
C ILE A 181 6.80 -6.98 3.31
N THR A 182 6.66 -8.31 3.39
CA THR A 182 5.34 -8.96 3.51
C THR A 182 4.64 -8.52 4.79
N TYR A 183 5.39 -8.36 5.89
CA TYR A 183 4.87 -7.86 7.15
C TYR A 183 4.41 -6.39 7.05
N ASN A 184 5.24 -5.51 6.47
CA ASN A 184 4.89 -4.11 6.27
C ASN A 184 3.69 -3.94 5.35
N MET A 185 3.59 -4.74 4.29
CA MET A 185 2.44 -4.73 3.37
C MET A 185 1.16 -5.10 4.09
N LYS A 186 1.16 -6.20 4.84
CA LYS A 186 0.03 -6.57 5.69
C LYS A 186 -0.32 -5.43 6.65
N LYS A 187 0.66 -4.84 7.34
CA LYS A 187 0.42 -3.72 8.27
C LYS A 187 -0.19 -2.49 7.58
N VAL A 188 0.27 -2.14 6.39
CA VAL A 188 -0.32 -1.06 5.59
C VAL A 188 -1.76 -1.39 5.21
N SER A 189 -2.03 -2.63 4.78
CA SER A 189 -3.38 -3.09 4.48
C SER A 189 -4.28 -3.08 5.72
N GLU A 190 -3.83 -3.56 6.88
CA GLU A 190 -4.56 -3.49 8.15
C GLU A 190 -4.89 -2.04 8.53
N VAL A 191 -3.93 -1.12 8.38
CA VAL A 191 -4.13 0.30 8.67
C VAL A 191 -5.16 0.88 7.70
N MET A 192 -5.10 0.56 6.42
CA MET A 192 -6.06 1.01 5.41
C MET A 192 -7.47 0.47 5.70
N ILE A 193 -7.60 -0.85 5.92
CA ILE A 193 -8.87 -1.51 6.28
C ILE A 193 -9.46 -0.82 7.52
N ASN A 194 -8.65 -0.63 8.56
CA ASN A 194 -9.11 0.01 9.79
C ASN A 194 -9.38 1.51 9.61
N GLN A 195 -8.64 2.25 8.79
CA GLN A 195 -8.86 3.68 8.62
C GLN A 195 -10.06 3.97 7.73
N THR A 196 -10.15 3.29 6.58
CA THR A 196 -11.22 3.47 5.61
C THR A 196 -12.55 3.01 6.18
N LEU A 197 -12.63 1.78 6.71
CA LEU A 197 -13.89 1.26 7.24
C LEU A 197 -14.29 1.95 8.55
N LYS A 198 -13.32 2.18 9.46
CA LYS A 198 -13.67 2.75 10.77
C LYS A 198 -14.00 4.23 10.75
N LYS A 199 -13.37 4.99 9.86
CA LYS A 199 -13.53 6.45 9.86
C LYS A 199 -14.63 6.92 8.92
N ASP A 200 -14.79 6.27 7.77
CA ASP A 200 -15.73 6.73 6.75
C ASP A 200 -17.09 6.03 6.84
N LEU A 201 -17.12 4.80 7.37
CA LEU A 201 -18.32 3.96 7.33
C LEU A 201 -18.91 3.69 8.73
N GLU A 202 -18.11 3.36 9.76
CA GLU A 202 -18.65 2.91 11.08
C GLU A 202 -19.71 3.79 11.73
N CYS A 203 -19.63 5.11 11.59
CA CYS A 203 -20.65 6.00 12.16
C CYS A 203 -22.03 5.83 11.50
N HIS A 204 -22.06 5.33 10.27
CA HIS A 204 -23.25 5.14 9.46
C HIS A 204 -23.65 3.66 9.34
N ARG A 205 -23.03 2.75 10.10
CA ARG A 205 -23.32 1.31 9.99
C ARG A 205 -24.51 0.93 10.85
N THR A 206 -25.36 0.08 10.30
CA THR A 206 -26.38 -0.63 11.08
C THR A 206 -25.94 -2.06 11.40
N LYS A 207 -26.44 -2.59 12.52
CA LYS A 207 -26.34 -4.02 12.88
C LYS A 207 -27.50 -4.85 12.31
N ASP A 208 -28.47 -4.19 11.69
CA ASP A 208 -29.60 -4.85 11.06
C ASP A 208 -29.20 -5.30 9.64
N ASP A 209 -29.19 -6.61 9.42
CA ASP A 209 -29.00 -7.20 8.10
C ASP A 209 -30.32 -7.27 7.30
N HIS A 210 -31.45 -6.92 7.93
CA HIS A 210 -32.78 -6.88 7.31
C HIS A 210 -33.57 -5.62 7.68
N PRO A 211 -33.04 -4.42 7.38
CA PRO A 211 -33.76 -3.18 7.56
C PRO A 211 -35.09 -3.22 6.80
N ARG A 212 -36.17 -2.81 7.47
CA ARG A 212 -37.55 -2.89 6.96
C ARG A 212 -37.83 -1.80 5.92
N PHE A 213 -37.26 -1.92 4.73
CA PHE A 213 -37.64 -1.11 3.57
C PHE A 213 -37.92 -2.00 2.36
N GLU A 214 -38.90 -1.59 1.54
CA GLU A 214 -39.22 -2.26 0.27
C GLU A 214 -38.58 -1.48 -0.88
N LEU A 215 -37.62 -2.10 -1.56
CA LEU A 215 -37.11 -1.57 -2.83
C LEU A 215 -38.06 -1.98 -3.95
N ASP A 216 -38.70 -1.00 -4.55
CA ASP A 216 -39.41 -1.20 -5.82
C ASP A 216 -38.36 -1.18 -6.95
N GLU A 217 -37.90 -2.36 -7.37
CA GLU A 217 -36.94 -2.52 -8.48
C GLU A 217 -37.42 -1.87 -9.79
N SER A 218 -38.74 -1.64 -9.94
CA SER A 218 -39.30 -0.94 -11.11
C SER A 218 -39.12 0.59 -11.08
N LYS A 219 -38.74 1.15 -9.92
CA LYS A 219 -38.53 2.60 -9.70
C LYS A 219 -37.05 2.95 -9.45
N CYS A 220 -36.16 2.14 -9.99
CA CYS A 220 -34.73 2.39 -9.97
C CYS A 220 -34.32 3.31 -11.12
N LEU A 221 -33.71 4.46 -10.80
CA LEU A 221 -33.05 5.31 -11.79
C LEU A 221 -31.56 4.92 -11.86
N ASN A 222 -31.16 4.29 -12.96
CA ASN A 222 -29.78 3.86 -13.19
C ASN A 222 -28.91 5.04 -13.65
N VAL A 223 -27.82 5.29 -12.92
CA VAL A 223 -26.82 6.30 -13.27
C VAL A 223 -25.59 5.59 -13.83
N LYS A 224 -25.21 6.00 -15.05
CA LYS A 224 -24.16 5.32 -15.83
C LYS A 224 -22.79 5.95 -15.69
N ALA A 225 -21.75 5.13 -15.79
CA ALA A 225 -20.37 5.57 -15.86
C ALA A 225 -20.13 6.46 -17.09
N LYS A 226 -19.47 7.60 -16.88
CA LYS A 226 -19.11 8.54 -17.95
C LYS A 226 -17.74 8.27 -18.59
N ALA A 227 -16.93 7.46 -17.93
CA ALA A 227 -15.58 7.13 -18.36
C ALA A 227 -15.26 5.69 -17.97
N SER A 228 -14.38 5.06 -18.75
CA SER A 228 -13.82 3.76 -18.40
C SER A 228 -12.62 3.93 -17.47
N GLY A 229 -12.51 3.07 -16.46
CA GLY A 229 -11.41 3.09 -15.50
C GLY A 229 -11.70 2.26 -14.26
N TYR A 230 -10.82 2.36 -13.28
CA TYR A 230 -10.97 1.76 -11.96
C TYR A 230 -11.69 2.73 -11.01
N VAL A 231 -12.63 2.21 -10.24
CA VAL A 231 -13.24 2.95 -9.13
C VAL A 231 -12.20 3.11 -8.03
N GLN A 232 -11.76 4.34 -7.77
CA GLN A 232 -10.66 4.63 -6.86
C GLN A 232 -11.15 5.02 -5.46
N LEU A 233 -12.16 5.89 -5.40
CA LEU A 233 -12.65 6.49 -4.17
C LEU A 233 -14.16 6.71 -4.23
N ILE A 234 -14.81 6.61 -3.07
CA ILE A 234 -16.21 6.99 -2.86
C ILE A 234 -16.28 7.87 -1.62
N ASP A 235 -16.93 9.03 -1.74
CA ASP A 235 -17.25 9.89 -0.58
C ASP A 235 -18.58 9.45 0.04
N PHE A 236 -18.53 8.40 0.86
CA PHE A 236 -19.71 7.82 1.50
C PHE A 236 -20.47 8.82 2.38
N HIS A 237 -19.75 9.70 3.10
CA HIS A 237 -20.40 10.67 3.98
C HIS A 237 -21.23 11.67 3.19
N SER A 238 -20.64 12.29 2.16
CA SER A 238 -21.40 13.21 1.29
C SER A 238 -22.50 12.50 0.50
N MET A 239 -22.32 11.22 0.16
CA MET A 239 -23.36 10.43 -0.52
C MET A 239 -24.57 10.17 0.38
N ILE A 240 -24.35 9.85 1.67
CA ILE A 240 -25.42 9.63 2.65
C ILE A 240 -26.19 10.91 2.92
N GLU A 241 -25.49 12.02 3.19
CA GLU A 241 -26.14 13.33 3.40
C GLU A 241 -26.98 13.74 2.19
N LYS A 242 -26.43 13.53 0.98
CA LYS A 242 -27.14 13.89 -0.24
C LYS A 242 -28.37 13.02 -0.48
N ALA A 243 -28.24 11.71 -0.24
CA ALA A 243 -29.36 10.78 -0.32
C ALA A 243 -30.47 11.11 0.70
N ARG A 244 -30.09 11.60 1.89
CA ARG A 244 -31.03 12.11 2.91
C ARG A 244 -31.75 13.37 2.45
N GLU A 245 -31.02 14.35 1.91
CA GLU A 245 -31.61 15.58 1.36
C GLU A 245 -32.63 15.31 0.24
N ASP A 246 -32.30 14.36 -0.65
CA ASP A 246 -33.15 14.00 -1.77
C ASP A 246 -34.26 12.99 -1.38
N GLY A 247 -34.18 12.40 -0.19
CA GLY A 247 -35.13 11.40 0.31
C GLY A 247 -35.08 10.06 -0.42
N ILE A 248 -33.90 9.66 -0.91
CA ILE A 248 -33.69 8.48 -1.76
C ILE A 248 -32.76 7.44 -1.13
N ILE A 249 -32.66 6.27 -1.76
CA ILE A 249 -31.70 5.21 -1.43
C ILE A 249 -30.78 4.97 -2.61
N VAL A 250 -29.47 4.98 -2.38
CA VAL A 250 -28.44 4.72 -3.39
C VAL A 250 -27.93 3.29 -3.26
N ARG A 251 -28.04 2.47 -4.31
CA ARG A 251 -27.40 1.16 -4.36
C ARG A 251 -26.20 1.19 -5.30
N LEU A 252 -25.05 0.75 -4.81
CA LEU A 252 -23.84 0.60 -5.63
C LEU A 252 -23.88 -0.74 -6.38
N HIS A 253 -23.47 -0.74 -7.65
CA HIS A 253 -23.30 -1.95 -8.47
C HIS A 253 -21.83 -2.30 -8.73
N PHE A 254 -20.93 -1.64 -8.04
CA PHE A 254 -19.48 -1.81 -8.16
C PHE A 254 -18.84 -1.71 -6.78
N LYS A 255 -17.60 -2.18 -6.72
CA LYS A 255 -16.72 -2.11 -5.56
C LYS A 255 -15.57 -1.18 -5.85
N ILE A 256 -15.00 -0.65 -4.79
CA ILE A 256 -13.74 0.09 -4.90
C ILE A 256 -12.67 -0.91 -5.37
N GLY A 257 -11.94 -0.55 -6.43
CA GLY A 257 -11.00 -1.43 -7.13
C GLY A 257 -11.56 -2.04 -8.42
N ASP A 258 -12.88 -2.03 -8.64
CA ASP A 258 -13.46 -2.61 -9.86
C ASP A 258 -13.15 -1.76 -11.09
N PHE A 259 -12.95 -2.44 -12.22
CA PHE A 259 -12.82 -1.81 -13.52
C PHE A 259 -14.20 -1.68 -14.18
N VAL A 260 -14.62 -0.44 -14.44
CA VAL A 260 -15.88 -0.10 -15.07
C VAL A 260 -15.65 0.47 -16.46
N LEU A 261 -16.58 0.21 -17.38
CA LEU A 261 -16.60 0.78 -18.73
C LEU A 261 -17.59 1.95 -18.80
N CYS A 262 -17.29 2.93 -19.65
CA CYS A 262 -18.24 3.97 -20.01
C CYS A 262 -19.57 3.34 -20.46
N GLY A 263 -20.68 3.76 -19.84
CA GLY A 263 -22.02 3.24 -20.07
C GLY A 263 -22.45 2.08 -19.17
N ASN A 264 -21.58 1.52 -18.32
CA ASN A 264 -22.01 0.59 -17.28
C ASN A 264 -22.86 1.31 -16.22
N ASP A 265 -23.82 0.59 -15.64
CA ASP A 265 -24.59 1.09 -14.51
C ASP A 265 -23.69 1.12 -13.27
N LEU A 266 -23.50 2.31 -12.70
CA LEU A 266 -22.69 2.51 -11.50
C LEU A 266 -23.55 2.38 -10.26
N ILE A 267 -24.57 3.21 -10.18
CA ILE A 267 -25.46 3.28 -9.04
C ILE A 267 -26.91 3.26 -9.51
N CYS A 268 -27.75 2.71 -8.66
CA CYS A 268 -29.19 2.78 -8.78
C CYS A 268 -29.73 3.71 -7.70
N LEU A 269 -30.59 4.66 -8.08
CA LEU A 269 -31.25 5.60 -7.18
C LEU A 269 -32.72 5.18 -7.03
N TYR A 270 -33.11 4.73 -5.85
CA TYR A 270 -34.49 4.32 -5.54
C TYR A 270 -35.27 5.48 -4.89
N GLY A 271 -36.53 5.65 -5.30
CA GLY A 271 -37.39 6.75 -4.83
C GLY A 271 -37.06 8.09 -5.49
N ALA A 272 -36.10 8.11 -6.41
CA ALA A 272 -35.74 9.28 -7.18
C ALA A 272 -36.81 9.62 -8.22
N ASP A 273 -37.15 10.91 -8.29
CA ASP A 273 -37.88 11.50 -9.41
C ASP A 273 -36.84 12.05 -10.40
N GLU A 274 -36.81 11.53 -11.62
CA GLU A 274 -35.75 11.81 -12.62
C GLU A 274 -35.61 13.30 -12.94
N GLU A 275 -36.70 14.07 -12.81
CA GLU A 275 -36.68 15.53 -13.03
C GLU A 275 -36.12 16.33 -11.85
N LYS A 276 -36.04 15.73 -10.65
CA LYS A 276 -35.63 16.43 -9.41
C LYS A 276 -34.23 16.05 -8.94
N VAL A 277 -33.76 14.86 -9.28
CA VAL A 277 -32.47 14.34 -8.80
C VAL A 277 -31.37 14.60 -9.82
N ASP A 278 -30.36 15.37 -9.42
CA ASP A 278 -29.20 15.67 -10.25
C ASP A 278 -28.17 14.52 -10.20
N GLN A 279 -28.18 13.67 -11.21
CA GLN A 279 -27.28 12.52 -11.34
C GLN A 279 -25.78 12.92 -11.35
N GLU A 280 -25.46 14.12 -11.81
CA GLU A 280 -24.08 14.61 -11.86
C GLU A 280 -23.47 14.77 -10.47
N GLN A 281 -24.31 15.12 -9.49
CA GLN A 281 -23.86 15.31 -8.12
C GLN A 281 -23.43 13.99 -7.51
N TYR A 282 -24.16 12.90 -7.75
CA TYR A 282 -23.76 11.56 -7.29
C TYR A 282 -22.52 11.04 -8.03
N LEU A 283 -22.43 11.26 -9.34
CA LEU A 283 -21.23 10.89 -10.10
C LEU A 283 -19.99 11.65 -9.62
N ALA A 284 -20.12 12.90 -9.16
CA ALA A 284 -19.01 13.67 -8.61
C ALA A 284 -18.49 13.12 -7.27
N LEU A 285 -19.26 12.27 -6.58
CA LEU A 285 -18.87 11.59 -5.33
C LEU A 285 -18.12 10.27 -5.57
N ILE A 286 -18.07 9.81 -6.83
CA ILE A 286 -17.40 8.58 -7.24
C ILE A 286 -16.22 8.95 -8.13
N GLU A 287 -15.01 8.60 -7.69
CA GLU A 287 -13.82 8.88 -8.47
C GLU A 287 -13.41 7.65 -9.31
N ILE A 288 -13.31 7.87 -10.63
CA ILE A 288 -12.84 6.86 -11.58
C ILE A 288 -11.50 7.31 -12.16
N GLY A 289 -10.49 6.43 -12.12
CA GLY A 289 -9.15 6.71 -12.64
C GLY A 289 -8.56 5.55 -13.45
N HIS A 290 -7.41 5.77 -14.08
CA HIS A 290 -6.81 4.79 -15.01
C HIS A 290 -6.02 3.66 -14.33
N LYS A 291 -5.88 3.68 -12.99
CA LYS A 291 -5.12 2.69 -12.20
C LYS A 291 -5.89 2.33 -10.93
N GLU A 292 -5.70 1.13 -10.40
CA GLU A 292 -6.16 0.77 -9.05
C GLU A 292 -5.44 1.62 -7.99
N THR A 293 -6.12 1.90 -6.88
CA THR A 293 -5.55 2.64 -5.76
C THR A 293 -5.85 1.96 -4.42
N GLU A 294 -4.83 1.95 -3.56
CA GLU A 294 -4.86 1.38 -2.20
C GLU A 294 -5.59 2.24 -1.17
N ILE A 295 -6.36 3.25 -1.55
CA ILE A 295 -6.88 4.18 -0.53
C ILE A 295 -8.08 3.56 0.20
N GLN A 296 -8.94 2.86 -0.53
CA GLN A 296 -10.16 2.24 0.02
C GLN A 296 -10.41 0.80 -0.45
N ASP A 297 -9.51 0.20 -1.23
CA ASP A 297 -9.65 -1.18 -1.75
C ASP A 297 -9.08 -2.23 -0.78
N LEU A 298 -9.97 -2.97 -0.12
CA LEU A 298 -9.62 -4.05 0.81
C LEU A 298 -8.99 -5.27 0.10
N GLN A 299 -9.31 -5.49 -1.17
CA GLN A 299 -8.84 -6.63 -1.96
C GLN A 299 -7.38 -6.47 -2.36
N MET A 300 -6.94 -5.22 -2.56
CA MET A 300 -5.60 -4.91 -3.05
C MET A 300 -4.50 -5.44 -2.11
N GLY A 301 -4.74 -5.45 -0.80
CA GLY A 301 -3.81 -6.03 0.18
C GLY A 301 -3.58 -7.54 -0.01
N MET A 302 -4.67 -8.29 -0.15
CA MET A 302 -4.65 -9.74 -0.40
C MET A 302 -4.00 -10.06 -1.74
N HIS A 303 -4.38 -9.33 -2.78
CA HIS A 303 -3.84 -9.52 -4.12
C HIS A 303 -2.33 -9.28 -4.19
N LYS A 304 -1.85 -8.22 -3.55
CA LYS A 304 -0.42 -7.92 -3.49
C LYS A 304 0.38 -8.98 -2.74
N LEU A 305 -0.12 -9.47 -1.60
CA LEU A 305 0.53 -10.56 -0.89
C LEU A 305 0.54 -11.84 -1.73
N ALA A 306 -0.57 -12.18 -2.39
CA ALA A 306 -0.62 -13.31 -3.31
C ALA A 306 0.41 -13.16 -4.45
N GLU A 307 0.56 -11.96 -5.03
CA GLU A 307 1.58 -11.69 -6.06
C GLU A 307 3.00 -11.93 -5.55
N VAL A 308 3.32 -11.54 -4.32
CA VAL A 308 4.62 -11.82 -3.69
C VAL A 308 4.86 -13.32 -3.55
N ALA A 309 3.86 -14.06 -3.04
CA ALA A 309 3.97 -15.50 -2.91
C ALA A 309 4.22 -16.15 -4.29
N ILE A 310 3.43 -15.78 -5.31
CA ILE A 310 3.56 -16.30 -6.68
C ILE A 310 4.94 -16.00 -7.28
N LYS A 311 5.44 -14.77 -7.16
CA LYS A 311 6.78 -14.41 -7.65
C LYS A 311 7.88 -15.15 -6.90
N SER A 312 7.71 -15.36 -5.59
CA SER A 312 8.68 -16.11 -4.79
C SER A 312 8.75 -17.57 -5.22
N LEU A 313 7.59 -18.17 -5.55
CA LEU A 313 7.54 -19.51 -6.14
C LEU A 313 8.26 -19.57 -7.50
N GLY A 314 8.08 -18.56 -8.35
CA GLY A 314 8.77 -18.48 -9.65
C GLY A 314 10.29 -18.29 -9.56
N ASN A 315 10.80 -17.84 -8.41
CA ASN A 315 12.22 -17.63 -8.14
C ASN A 315 12.82 -18.73 -7.23
N ASP A 316 12.13 -19.85 -7.03
CA ASP A 316 12.54 -20.95 -6.15
C ASP A 316 12.84 -20.53 -4.69
N ASP A 317 12.08 -19.54 -4.17
CA ASP A 317 12.14 -19.11 -2.76
C ASP A 317 10.89 -19.56 -1.99
N PRO A 318 10.80 -20.85 -1.61
CA PRO A 318 9.64 -21.39 -0.91
C PRO A 318 9.48 -20.81 0.50
N LYS A 319 10.58 -20.34 1.13
CA LYS A 319 10.50 -19.79 2.49
C LYS A 319 9.82 -18.43 2.48
N THR A 320 10.10 -17.60 1.49
CA THR A 320 9.36 -16.34 1.30
C THR A 320 7.89 -16.61 0.97
N ALA A 321 7.60 -17.57 0.10
CA ALA A 321 6.21 -17.94 -0.21
C ALA A 321 5.45 -18.38 1.06
N SER A 322 6.05 -19.26 1.86
CA SER A 322 5.54 -19.70 3.17
C SER A 322 5.30 -18.53 4.14
N ASN A 323 6.28 -17.63 4.28
CA ASN A 323 6.13 -16.44 5.13
C ASN A 323 5.01 -15.51 4.64
N THR A 324 4.82 -15.41 3.33
CA THR A 324 3.76 -14.61 2.73
C THR A 324 2.38 -15.23 2.98
N ILE A 325 2.26 -16.56 2.87
CA ILE A 325 1.06 -17.31 3.25
C ILE A 325 0.67 -17.02 4.70
N HIS A 326 1.64 -16.98 5.62
CA HIS A 326 1.36 -16.58 7.01
C HIS A 326 0.82 -15.14 7.12
N GLN A 327 1.33 -14.19 6.32
CA GLN A 327 0.79 -12.81 6.33
C GLN A 327 -0.61 -12.72 5.72
N ILE A 328 -0.91 -13.51 4.68
CA ILE A 328 -2.26 -13.64 4.11
C ILE A 328 -3.22 -14.19 5.16
N THR A 329 -2.77 -15.21 5.90
CA THR A 329 -3.53 -15.83 7.00
C THR A 329 -3.87 -14.81 8.09
N ASP A 330 -2.90 -14.01 8.52
CA ASP A 330 -3.12 -12.96 9.52
C ASP A 330 -4.04 -11.85 9.00
N LEU A 331 -3.86 -11.42 7.75
CA LEU A 331 -4.74 -10.42 7.12
C LEU A 331 -6.19 -10.89 7.03
N MET A 332 -6.41 -12.19 6.78
CA MET A 332 -7.75 -12.79 6.76
C MET A 332 -8.49 -12.66 8.10
N LEU A 333 -7.79 -12.65 9.24
CA LEU A 333 -8.43 -12.41 10.53
C LEU A 333 -8.97 -10.97 10.63
N THR A 334 -8.17 -10.02 10.15
CA THR A 334 -8.58 -8.61 10.09
C THR A 334 -9.76 -8.46 9.14
N ILE A 335 -9.70 -9.05 7.94
CA ILE A 335 -10.79 -9.01 6.97
C ILE A 335 -12.06 -9.64 7.56
N ASN A 336 -11.99 -10.82 8.19
CA ASN A 336 -13.19 -11.46 8.75
C ASN A 336 -13.91 -10.60 9.79
N HIS A 337 -13.17 -9.92 10.67
CA HIS A 337 -13.77 -8.97 11.60
C HIS A 337 -14.56 -7.88 10.87
N HIS A 338 -14.15 -7.54 9.64
CA HIS A 338 -14.77 -6.54 8.79
C HIS A 338 -15.79 -7.05 7.77
N LEU A 339 -15.97 -8.36 7.64
CA LEU A 339 -16.99 -8.96 6.77
C LEU A 339 -18.28 -9.32 7.51
N SER A 340 -18.26 -9.34 8.84
CA SER A 340 -19.44 -9.62 9.66
C SER A 340 -20.42 -8.45 9.75
N PHE A 341 -20.51 -7.63 8.70
CA PHE A 341 -21.23 -6.37 8.73
C PHE A 341 -22.26 -6.26 7.62
N SER A 342 -23.35 -5.59 7.97
CA SER A 342 -24.45 -5.26 7.07
C SER A 342 -23.95 -4.43 5.87
N PRO A 343 -24.48 -4.68 4.65
CA PRO A 343 -24.20 -3.86 3.47
C PRO A 343 -24.91 -2.49 3.51
N TYR A 344 -25.76 -2.24 4.51
CA TYR A 344 -26.57 -1.04 4.60
C TYR A 344 -25.89 0.05 5.42
N LEU A 345 -25.88 1.28 4.87
CA LEU A 345 -25.47 2.49 5.55
C LEU A 345 -26.68 3.37 5.82
N ILE A 346 -26.81 3.80 7.06
CA ILE A 346 -27.90 4.62 7.60
C ILE A 346 -27.47 6.07 7.78
N ASP A 347 -28.45 6.98 7.81
CA ASP A 347 -28.26 8.35 8.26
C ASP A 347 -28.47 8.50 9.78
N ASP A 348 -28.41 9.75 10.27
CA ASP A 348 -28.65 10.08 11.68
C ASP A 348 -30.07 9.77 12.17
N ASP A 349 -31.03 9.54 11.25
CA ASP A 349 -32.43 9.22 11.56
C ASP A 349 -32.70 7.70 11.53
N ASP A 350 -31.64 6.88 11.46
CA ASP A 350 -31.66 5.40 11.32
C ASP A 350 -32.29 4.89 10.00
N ASP A 351 -32.45 5.76 8.99
CA ASP A 351 -32.95 5.38 7.67
C ASP A 351 -31.81 4.92 6.76
N VAL A 352 -32.01 3.83 6.01
CA VAL A 352 -31.00 3.35 5.05
C VAL A 352 -30.91 4.29 3.85
N ARG A 353 -29.71 4.80 3.59
CA ARG A 353 -29.40 5.73 2.49
C ARG A 353 -28.49 5.16 1.42
N VAL A 354 -27.56 4.27 1.79
CA VAL A 354 -26.63 3.67 0.82
C VAL A 354 -26.56 2.16 1.03
N ILE A 355 -26.62 1.40 -0.06
CA ILE A 355 -26.48 -0.05 -0.11
C ILE A 355 -25.19 -0.38 -0.84
N LEU A 356 -24.26 -1.02 -0.12
CA LEU A 356 -22.96 -1.43 -0.63
C LEU A 356 -23.04 -2.78 -1.33
N GLU A 357 -22.26 -2.95 -2.39
CA GLU A 357 -21.96 -4.28 -2.92
C GLU A 357 -20.83 -4.90 -2.09
N ILE A 358 -21.14 -5.93 -1.30
CA ILE A 358 -20.16 -6.61 -0.43
C ILE A 358 -19.63 -7.90 -1.06
N GLU A 359 -18.46 -8.36 -0.64
CA GLU A 359 -17.90 -9.66 -1.00
C GLU A 359 -18.01 -10.62 0.19
N ASP A 360 -18.29 -11.88 -0.10
CA ASP A 360 -18.30 -12.91 0.93
C ASP A 360 -16.87 -13.30 1.35
N PHE A 361 -16.78 -13.98 2.49
CA PHE A 361 -15.51 -14.50 2.99
C PHE A 361 -14.77 -15.38 1.97
N ASP A 362 -15.52 -16.18 1.20
CA ASP A 362 -14.97 -17.05 0.15
C ASP A 362 -14.23 -16.29 -0.94
N TYR A 363 -14.70 -15.10 -1.25
CA TYR A 363 -14.04 -14.24 -2.23
C TYR A 363 -12.63 -13.86 -1.75
N TYR A 364 -12.48 -13.39 -0.51
CA TYR A 364 -11.18 -13.02 0.03
C TYR A 364 -10.27 -14.23 0.23
N LEU A 365 -10.85 -15.36 0.64
CA LEU A 365 -10.15 -16.64 0.74
C LEU A 365 -9.55 -17.03 -0.62
N TYR A 366 -10.35 -16.92 -1.70
CA TYR A 366 -9.89 -17.20 -3.06
C TYR A 366 -8.86 -16.18 -3.56
N ARG A 367 -9.05 -14.89 -3.32
CA ARG A 367 -8.09 -13.84 -3.72
C ARG A 367 -6.74 -13.96 -3.01
N GLY A 368 -6.73 -14.46 -1.77
CA GLY A 368 -5.51 -14.72 -1.00
C GLY A 368 -4.82 -16.01 -1.38
N PHE A 369 -5.51 -17.13 -1.23
CA PHE A 369 -4.91 -18.47 -1.35
C PHE A 369 -5.13 -19.10 -2.72
N GLY A 370 -6.22 -18.77 -3.42
CA GLY A 370 -6.59 -19.38 -4.70
C GLY A 370 -5.56 -19.12 -5.80
N TYR A 371 -5.07 -17.89 -5.91
CA TYR A 371 -3.99 -17.57 -6.84
C TYR A 371 -2.68 -18.26 -6.47
N VAL A 372 -2.30 -18.25 -5.19
CA VAL A 372 -1.08 -18.94 -4.72
C VAL A 372 -1.17 -20.44 -5.01
N ARG A 373 -2.32 -21.07 -4.74
CA ARG A 373 -2.61 -22.47 -5.07
C ARG A 373 -2.43 -22.74 -6.56
N HIS A 374 -2.98 -21.90 -7.43
CA HIS A 374 -2.89 -22.08 -8.88
C HIS A 374 -1.43 -22.11 -9.36
N TYR A 375 -0.58 -21.21 -8.84
CA TYR A 375 0.84 -21.16 -9.22
C TYR A 375 1.72 -22.15 -8.46
N ALA A 376 1.30 -22.63 -7.29
CA ALA A 376 1.98 -23.70 -6.58
C ALA A 376 2.00 -25.01 -7.39
N ARG A 377 0.99 -25.25 -8.24
CA ARG A 377 0.85 -26.46 -9.06
C ARG A 377 1.04 -27.72 -8.20
N GLY A 378 2.10 -28.50 -8.43
CA GLY A 378 2.48 -29.69 -7.65
C GLY A 378 3.48 -29.44 -6.53
N ASN A 379 3.70 -28.20 -6.07
CA ASN A 379 4.59 -27.93 -4.94
C ASN A 379 3.90 -28.30 -3.62
N HIS A 380 4.07 -29.56 -3.21
CA HIS A 380 3.44 -30.13 -2.01
C HIS A 380 3.81 -29.41 -0.71
N LEU A 381 5.00 -28.81 -0.63
CA LEU A 381 5.41 -28.04 0.56
C LEU A 381 4.52 -26.79 0.72
N ILE A 382 4.25 -26.11 -0.38
CA ILE A 382 3.43 -24.88 -0.39
C ILE A 382 1.96 -25.22 -0.21
N ILE A 383 1.48 -26.31 -0.81
CA ILE A 383 0.12 -26.80 -0.57
C ILE A 383 -0.06 -27.17 0.91
N THR A 384 0.92 -27.83 1.52
CA THR A 384 0.89 -28.13 2.95
C THR A 384 0.84 -26.86 3.79
N ASP A 385 1.61 -25.83 3.45
CA ASP A 385 1.57 -24.54 4.14
C ASP A 385 0.21 -23.83 4.00
N ILE A 386 -0.44 -23.92 2.83
CA ILE A 386 -1.81 -23.40 2.64
C ILE A 386 -2.79 -24.15 3.55
N VAL A 387 -2.78 -25.50 3.55
CA VAL A 387 -3.68 -26.30 4.39
C VAL A 387 -3.45 -26.03 5.87
N LYS A 388 -2.18 -25.90 6.28
CA LYS A 388 -1.81 -25.52 7.63
C LYS A 388 -2.33 -24.13 8.01
N ALA A 389 -2.22 -23.15 7.12
CA ALA A 389 -2.79 -21.81 7.31
C ALA A 389 -4.31 -21.86 7.51
N LEU A 390 -5.03 -22.65 6.69
CA LEU A 390 -6.47 -22.84 6.82
C LEU A 390 -6.84 -23.53 8.15
N SER A 391 -6.06 -24.52 8.58
CA SER A 391 -6.21 -25.16 9.88
C SER A 391 -6.08 -24.13 11.01
N ARG A 392 -5.08 -23.23 10.95
CA ARG A 392 -4.91 -22.16 11.94
C ARG A 392 -6.05 -21.14 11.92
N LEU A 393 -6.55 -20.80 10.74
CA LEU A 393 -7.75 -19.96 10.62
C LEU A 393 -8.95 -20.62 11.30
N SER A 394 -9.14 -21.93 11.12
CA SER A 394 -10.26 -22.66 11.72
C SER A 394 -10.23 -22.67 13.26
N GLU A 395 -9.05 -22.59 13.87
CA GLU A 395 -8.88 -22.49 15.33
C GLU A 395 -9.37 -21.13 15.89
N THR A 396 -9.38 -20.09 15.05
CA THR A 396 -9.67 -18.70 15.48
C THR A 396 -11.01 -18.17 14.96
N LEU A 397 -11.41 -18.58 13.75
CA LEU A 397 -12.62 -18.09 13.08
C LEU A 397 -13.88 -18.79 13.61
N PRO A 398 -15.04 -18.11 13.57
CA PRO A 398 -16.32 -18.69 13.99
C PRO A 398 -16.73 -19.86 13.09
N ARG A 399 -17.59 -20.74 13.62
CA ARG A 399 -18.05 -21.96 12.94
C ARG A 399 -18.70 -21.71 11.58
N GLU A 400 -19.33 -20.55 11.40
CA GLU A 400 -19.94 -20.13 10.13
C GLU A 400 -18.94 -20.10 8.97
N ARG A 401 -17.65 -19.89 9.24
CA ARG A 401 -16.58 -19.90 8.22
C ARG A 401 -15.95 -21.26 8.00
N HIS A 402 -16.27 -22.27 8.82
CA HIS A 402 -15.59 -23.57 8.79
C HIS A 402 -15.85 -24.35 7.50
N GLN A 403 -17.06 -24.25 6.94
CA GLN A 403 -17.40 -24.89 5.66
C GLN A 403 -16.51 -24.36 4.53
N CYS A 404 -16.46 -23.04 4.37
CA CYS A 404 -15.63 -22.33 3.41
C CYS A 404 -14.15 -22.77 3.44
N LEU A 405 -13.57 -22.85 4.65
CA LEU A 405 -12.18 -23.28 4.84
C LEU A 405 -11.98 -24.75 4.44
N TRP A 406 -12.94 -25.61 4.80
CA TRP A 406 -12.90 -27.03 4.45
C TRP A 406 -13.02 -27.23 2.94
N ASP A 407 -14.03 -26.65 2.31
CA ASP A 407 -14.31 -26.80 0.89
C ASP A 407 -13.11 -26.33 0.05
N PHE A 408 -12.47 -25.24 0.45
CA PHE A 408 -11.26 -24.75 -0.19
C PHE A 408 -10.09 -25.74 -0.03
N ALA A 409 -9.86 -26.27 1.19
CA ALA A 409 -8.78 -27.23 1.46
C ALA A 409 -9.00 -28.56 0.73
N ALA A 410 -10.20 -29.11 0.79
CA ALA A 410 -10.58 -30.35 0.11
C ALA A 410 -10.41 -30.22 -1.41
N ASN A 411 -10.94 -29.16 -2.02
CA ASN A 411 -10.74 -28.88 -3.45
C ASN A 411 -9.26 -28.74 -3.81
N THR A 412 -8.45 -28.15 -2.93
CA THR A 412 -7.01 -27.99 -3.15
C THR A 412 -6.30 -29.34 -3.19
N ILE A 413 -6.70 -30.29 -2.35
CA ILE A 413 -6.06 -31.60 -2.26
C ILE A 413 -6.55 -32.56 -3.34
N ASP A 414 -7.83 -32.52 -3.71
CA ASP A 414 -8.40 -33.38 -4.76
C ASP A 414 -7.78 -33.12 -6.15
N HIS A 415 -7.17 -31.96 -6.38
CA HIS A 415 -6.58 -31.56 -7.66
C HIS A 415 -5.06 -31.47 -7.63
N ILE A 416 -4.39 -32.05 -6.63
CA ILE A 416 -2.93 -32.20 -6.65
C ILE A 416 -2.59 -33.21 -7.75
N GLU A 417 -1.80 -32.78 -8.73
CA GLU A 417 -1.28 -33.68 -9.78
C GLU A 417 -0.52 -34.84 -9.12
N GLU A 418 -0.84 -36.10 -9.48
CA GLU A 418 -0.30 -37.35 -8.89
C GLU A 418 1.21 -37.59 -9.13
N ALA A 419 2.00 -36.54 -9.36
CA ALA A 419 3.44 -36.64 -9.41
C ALA A 419 4.00 -37.13 -8.06
N VAL A 420 5.17 -37.77 -8.11
CA VAL A 420 5.82 -38.43 -6.97
C VAL A 420 5.89 -37.52 -5.74
N ILE A 421 5.02 -37.79 -4.75
CA ILE A 421 5.05 -37.18 -3.41
C ILE A 421 5.82 -38.13 -2.50
N TYR A 422 6.82 -37.62 -1.78
CA TYR A 422 7.51 -38.42 -0.76
C TYR A 422 6.54 -38.78 0.38
N GLU A 423 6.69 -39.98 0.93
CA GLU A 423 5.80 -40.51 1.99
C GLU A 423 5.71 -39.60 3.22
N LEU A 424 6.81 -38.95 3.61
CA LEU A 424 6.81 -37.98 4.69
C LEU A 424 6.00 -36.73 4.35
N ASP A 425 6.08 -36.23 3.12
CA ASP A 425 5.32 -35.05 2.69
C ASP A 425 3.82 -35.34 2.68
N LYS A 426 3.40 -36.53 2.20
CA LYS A 426 2.02 -37.00 2.32
C LYS A 426 1.57 -37.01 3.78
N THR A 427 2.41 -37.53 4.67
CA THR A 427 2.11 -37.61 6.11
C THR A 427 1.91 -36.23 6.72
N PHE A 428 2.78 -35.26 6.43
CA PHE A 428 2.63 -33.89 6.93
C PHE A 428 1.37 -33.20 6.39
N LEU A 429 1.13 -33.28 5.07
CA LEU A 429 -0.07 -32.73 4.44
C LEU A 429 -1.36 -33.30 5.06
N LEU A 430 -1.46 -34.63 5.15
CA LEU A 430 -2.64 -35.30 5.69
C LEU A 430 -2.80 -35.10 7.19
N THR A 431 -1.71 -34.82 7.93
CA THR A 431 -1.79 -34.46 9.34
C THR A 431 -2.46 -33.10 9.51
N GLU A 432 -2.03 -32.09 8.76
CA GLU A 432 -2.65 -30.76 8.82
C GLU A 432 -4.10 -30.79 8.32
N LEU A 433 -4.39 -31.54 7.25
CA LEU A 433 -5.76 -31.72 6.77
C LEU A 433 -6.66 -32.41 7.84
N LYS A 434 -6.13 -33.38 8.58
CA LYS A 434 -6.87 -34.05 9.66
C LYS A 434 -7.23 -33.10 10.78
N ILE A 435 -6.32 -32.19 11.14
CA ILE A 435 -6.56 -31.18 12.17
C ILE A 435 -7.72 -30.28 11.71
N LEU A 436 -7.64 -29.77 10.47
CA LEU A 436 -8.71 -28.97 9.89
C LEU A 436 -10.04 -29.74 9.88
N ALA A 437 -10.06 -30.98 9.37
CA ALA A 437 -11.25 -31.84 9.33
C ALA A 437 -11.89 -32.04 10.71
N LYS A 438 -11.07 -32.21 11.75
CA LYS A 438 -11.55 -32.39 13.12
C LYS A 438 -12.21 -31.12 13.66
N ILE A 439 -11.63 -29.95 13.37
CA ILE A 439 -12.15 -28.66 13.84
C ILE A 439 -13.44 -28.31 13.10
N THR A 440 -13.47 -28.52 11.78
CA THR A 440 -14.61 -28.17 10.92
C THR A 440 -15.71 -29.23 10.91
N GLY A 441 -15.47 -30.43 11.45
CA GLY A 441 -16.47 -31.51 11.52
C GLY A 441 -16.51 -32.47 10.32
N HIS A 442 -15.52 -32.42 9.42
CA HIS A 442 -15.51 -33.15 8.13
C HIS A 442 -14.63 -34.42 8.14
N MET A 443 -14.64 -35.17 9.25
CA MET A 443 -13.78 -36.35 9.41
C MET A 443 -14.12 -37.52 8.45
N GLU A 444 -15.36 -37.62 7.96
CA GLU A 444 -15.73 -38.64 6.95
C GLU A 444 -15.07 -38.36 5.60
N GLU A 445 -15.18 -37.14 5.09
CA GLU A 445 -14.54 -36.71 3.84
C GLU A 445 -13.02 -36.81 3.91
N TYR A 446 -12.43 -36.46 5.05
CA TYR A 446 -11.00 -36.68 5.31
C TYR A 446 -10.59 -38.15 5.09
N ARG A 447 -11.39 -39.12 5.55
CA ARG A 447 -11.05 -40.55 5.39
C ARG A 447 -11.06 -40.96 3.91
N HIS A 448 -11.97 -40.41 3.12
CA HIS A 448 -11.99 -40.63 1.67
C HIS A 448 -10.73 -40.07 1.00
N ILE A 449 -10.33 -38.84 1.35
CA ILE A 449 -9.09 -38.24 0.84
C ILE A 449 -7.87 -39.05 1.28
N HIS A 450 -7.79 -39.44 2.55
CA HIS A 450 -6.68 -40.24 3.08
C HIS A 450 -6.52 -41.59 2.34
N GLN A 451 -7.63 -42.26 2.01
CA GLN A 451 -7.60 -43.51 1.26
C GLN A 451 -7.04 -43.33 -0.16
N LYS A 452 -7.29 -42.18 -0.82
CA LYS A 452 -6.69 -41.89 -2.14
C LYS A 452 -5.16 -41.82 -2.08
N PHE A 453 -4.61 -41.24 -1.02
CA PHE A 453 -3.15 -41.13 -0.82
C PHE A 453 -2.49 -42.45 -0.35
N TYR A 454 -3.26 -43.31 0.32
CA TYR A 454 -2.83 -44.62 0.84
C TYR A 454 -3.83 -45.75 0.52
N PRO A 455 -3.95 -46.16 -0.76
CA PRO A 455 -4.95 -47.15 -1.17
C PRO A 455 -4.75 -48.54 -0.54
N ASP A 456 -3.51 -48.89 -0.14
CA ASP A 456 -3.17 -50.20 0.42
C ASP A 456 -3.19 -50.29 1.96
N ALA A 457 -3.39 -49.18 2.69
CA ALA A 457 -3.35 -49.17 4.16
C ALA A 457 -4.51 -49.97 4.80
N ASN A 458 -5.61 -50.20 4.07
CA ASN A 458 -6.78 -50.96 4.55
C ASN A 458 -6.79 -52.44 4.11
N ARG A 459 -5.76 -52.95 3.44
CA ARG A 459 -5.68 -54.37 3.05
C ARG A 459 -5.09 -55.28 4.13
N ASN A 460 -4.59 -54.71 5.23
CA ASN A 460 -3.97 -55.45 6.35
C ASN A 460 -4.69 -55.20 7.68
N VAL A 461 -6.02 -55.32 7.70
CA VAL A 461 -6.82 -55.43 8.94
C VAL A 461 -7.68 -56.68 8.88
#